data_AF-A0A8E0WQ38-F1
#
_entry.id   AF-A0A8E0WQ38-F1
#
_cell.length_a   1.000
_cell.length_b   1.000
_cell.length_c   1.000
_cell.angle_alpha   90.00
_cell.angle_beta   90.00
_cell.angle_gamma   90.00
#
_symmetry.space_group_name_H-M   'P 1'
#
loop_
_entity.id
_entity.type
_entity.pdbx_description
1 polymer ?
#
loop_
_entity_poly.entity_id
_entity_poly.type
_entity_poly.pdbx_seq_one_letter_code
_entity_poly.pdbx_strand_id
1 'polypeptide(L)'
;MLYDVQMTDVSAPQEDFDVYLDPPGGHAWGFPKKFDPSFGDDVNGWLLANGYPEAEIAQWPDRRVPCWSKRVRKEGSEANGL
;
A
#
# COMPACT_ATOMS: atom_id res chain seq x y z
N MET A 1 -35.94 -3.48 24.69
CA MET A 1 -35.21 -2.91 25.83
C MET A 1 -34.59 -4.10 26.55
N LEU A 2 -33.30 -4.40 26.57
CA LEU A 2 -32.05 -3.73 26.20
C LEU A 2 -31.08 -4.79 25.61
N TYR A 3 -30.02 -4.31 24.98
CA TYR A 3 -28.83 -4.99 24.43
C TYR A 3 -28.10 -5.82 25.53
N ASP A 4 -27.36 -6.87 25.21
CA ASP A 4 -25.93 -6.80 24.83
C ASP A 4 -25.53 -7.96 23.90
N VAL A 5 -25.22 -7.65 22.64
CA VAL A 5 -24.40 -8.53 21.79
C VAL A 5 -22.96 -8.31 22.24
N GLN A 6 -22.31 -9.36 22.73
CA GLN A 6 -20.91 -9.31 23.13
C GLN A 6 -20.07 -8.92 21.91
N MET A 7 -19.58 -7.68 21.88
CA MET A 7 -18.50 -7.24 21.02
C MET A 7 -17.27 -8.05 21.41
N THR A 8 -16.96 -9.12 20.68
CA THR A 8 -15.65 -9.75 20.76
C THR A 8 -14.65 -8.78 20.14
N ASP A 9 -14.02 -8.02 21.03
CA ASP A 9 -12.72 -7.39 20.91
C ASP A 9 -11.86 -8.00 19.79
N VAL A 10 -11.80 -7.32 18.65
CA VAL A 10 -10.89 -7.62 17.55
C VAL A 10 -9.55 -6.91 17.81
N SER A 11 -9.04 -6.93 19.04
CA SER A 11 -7.76 -6.29 19.40
C SER A 11 -6.56 -7.19 19.15
N ALA A 12 -6.60 -8.00 18.08
CA ALA A 12 -5.36 -8.35 17.42
C ALA A 12 -4.84 -7.04 16.79
N PRO A 13 -3.65 -6.53 17.15
CA PRO A 13 -3.07 -5.44 16.40
C PRO A 13 -3.00 -5.93 14.95
N GLN A 14 -3.80 -5.32 14.07
CA GLN A 14 -3.61 -5.50 12.65
C GLN A 14 -2.19 -5.01 12.42
N GLU A 15 -1.27 -5.94 12.18
CA GLU A 15 0.14 -5.61 11.98
C GLU A 15 0.17 -4.60 10.83
N ASP A 16 0.42 -3.33 11.18
CA ASP A 16 0.38 -2.25 10.22
C ASP A 16 1.73 -2.26 9.49
N PHE A 17 1.69 -2.73 8.24
CA PHE A 17 2.83 -2.73 7.35
C PHE A 17 2.65 -1.62 6.32
N ASP A 18 3.72 -0.86 6.12
CA ASP A 18 3.86 -0.05 4.93
C ASP A 18 4.23 -0.95 3.75
N VAL A 19 3.41 -0.91 2.70
CA VAL A 19 3.71 -1.54 1.41
C VAL A 19 4.42 -0.51 0.55
N TYR A 20 5.56 -0.90 -0.03
CA TYR A 20 6.25 -0.13 -1.05
C TYR A 20 6.14 -0.88 -2.37
N LEU A 21 5.76 -0.16 -3.43
CA LEU A 21 5.73 -0.70 -4.79
C LEU A 21 6.84 -0.08 -5.63
N ASP A 22 7.46 -0.91 -6.46
CA ASP A 22 8.48 -0.53 -7.43
C ASP A 22 8.13 -1.12 -8.80
N PRO A 23 7.66 -0.32 -9.77
CA PRO A 23 7.41 -0.81 -11.12
C PRO A 23 8.73 -1.05 -11.87
N PRO A 24 8.72 -1.83 -12.96
CA PRO A 24 9.89 -1.97 -13.83
C PRO A 24 10.44 -0.62 -14.29
N GLY A 25 11.75 -0.41 -14.14
CA GLY A 25 12.37 0.89 -14.45
C GLY A 25 11.97 2.04 -13.50
N GLY A 26 11.30 1.73 -12.39
CA GLY A 26 10.72 2.71 -11.46
C GLY A 26 11.72 3.72 -10.89
N HIS A 27 12.98 3.35 -10.73
CA HIS A 27 14.05 4.26 -10.29
C HIS A 27 14.16 5.54 -11.16
N ALA A 28 13.89 5.45 -12.47
CA ALA A 28 13.89 6.61 -13.37
C ALA A 28 12.77 7.62 -13.06
N TRP A 29 11.73 7.17 -12.34
CA TRP A 29 10.54 7.93 -11.97
C TRP A 29 10.41 8.10 -10.44
N GLY A 30 11.48 7.80 -9.70
CA GLY A 30 11.56 8.00 -8.25
C GLY A 30 10.88 6.92 -7.40
N PHE A 31 10.74 5.70 -7.92
CA PHE A 31 10.33 4.52 -7.15
C PHE A 31 11.54 3.77 -6.56
N PRO A 32 11.36 2.93 -5.52
CA PRO A 32 10.11 2.53 -4.84
C PRO A 32 9.40 3.67 -4.11
N LYS A 33 8.06 3.61 -4.04
CA LYS A 33 7.23 4.54 -3.24
C LYS A 33 6.25 3.78 -2.36
N LYS A 34 5.86 4.38 -1.24
CA LYS A 34 4.86 3.84 -0.31
C LYS A 34 3.49 3.82 -0.99
N PHE A 35 2.91 2.64 -1.13
CA PHE A 35 1.58 2.43 -1.68
C PHE A 35 0.52 3.03 -0.77
N ASP A 36 -0.41 3.74 -1.38
CA ASP A 36 -1.57 4.29 -0.68
C ASP A 36 -2.71 3.26 -0.77
N PRO A 37 -3.07 2.61 0.36
CA PRO A 37 -4.11 1.58 0.36
C PRO A 37 -5.50 2.11 -0.02
N SER A 38 -5.72 3.44 -0.05
CA SER A 38 -6.98 4.03 -0.52
C SER A 38 -7.26 3.76 -2.00
N PHE A 39 -6.23 3.41 -2.80
CA PHE A 39 -6.39 2.98 -4.19
C PHE A 39 -6.92 1.55 -4.32
N GLY A 40 -6.97 0.77 -3.23
CA GLY A 40 -7.44 -0.61 -3.25
C GLY A 40 -6.65 -1.45 -4.26
N ASP A 41 -7.35 -2.04 -5.23
CA ASP A 41 -6.76 -2.86 -6.31
C ASP A 41 -6.30 -2.04 -7.53
N ASP A 42 -6.55 -0.73 -7.57
CA ASP A 42 -6.17 0.14 -8.70
C ASP A 42 -4.70 0.59 -8.63
N VAL A 43 -3.80 -0.38 -8.79
CA VAL A 43 -2.35 -0.14 -8.83
C VAL A 43 -1.98 0.78 -10.00
N ASN A 44 -2.68 0.70 -11.13
CA ASN A 44 -2.37 1.53 -12.30
C ASN A 44 -2.71 3.00 -12.06
N GLY A 45 -3.87 3.28 -11.48
CA GLY A 45 -4.23 4.63 -11.05
C GLY A 45 -3.22 5.19 -10.06
N TRP A 46 -2.77 4.37 -9.10
CA TRP A 46 -1.73 4.77 -8.15
C TRP A 46 -0.39 5.07 -8.83
N LEU A 47 0.05 4.23 -9.78
CA LEU A 47 1.28 4.44 -10.55
C LEU A 47 1.27 5.76 -11.33
N LEU A 48 0.16 6.03 -12.04
CA LEU A 48 -0.03 7.28 -12.78
C LEU A 48 -0.02 8.50 -11.85
N ALA A 49 -0.77 8.45 -10.76
CA ALA A 49 -0.83 9.53 -9.76
C ALA A 49 0.55 9.82 -9.13
N ASN A 50 1.43 8.81 -9.09
CA ASN A 50 2.78 8.92 -8.54
C ASN A 50 3.86 9.16 -9.61
N GLY A 51 3.49 9.42 -10.86
CA GLY A 51 4.39 9.86 -11.92
C GLY A 51 5.05 8.75 -12.73
N TYR A 52 4.57 7.50 -12.63
CA TYR A 52 4.95 6.45 -13.57
C TYR A 52 4.19 6.68 -14.90
N PRO A 53 4.87 6.65 -16.05
CA PRO A 53 4.27 7.07 -17.31
C PRO A 53 3.27 6.05 -17.87
N GLU A 54 2.19 6.56 -18.45
CA GLU A 54 1.15 5.77 -19.13
C GLU A 54 1.71 4.83 -20.20
N ALA A 55 2.75 5.26 -20.93
CA ALA A 55 3.41 4.44 -21.95
C ALA A 55 4.06 3.17 -21.36
N GLU A 56 4.67 3.27 -20.18
CA GLU A 56 5.28 2.11 -19.50
C GLU A 56 4.23 1.16 -18.92
N ILE A 57 3.01 1.64 -18.68
CA ILE A 57 1.87 0.80 -18.26
C ILE A 57 1.26 0.10 -19.48
N ALA A 58 1.06 0.83 -20.58
CA ALA A 58 0.37 0.36 -21.77
C ALA A 58 1.12 -0.76 -22.52
N GLN A 59 2.43 -0.91 -22.31
CA GLN A 59 3.22 -2.00 -22.91
C GLN A 59 2.92 -3.38 -22.29
N TRP A 60 2.30 -3.44 -21.11
CA TRP A 60 2.01 -4.70 -20.41
C TRP A 60 0.62 -5.25 -20.79
N PRO A 61 0.49 -6.59 -20.93
CA PRO A 61 -0.80 -7.22 -21.17
C PRO A 61 -1.77 -6.90 -20.04
N ASP A 62 -3.02 -6.61 -20.39
CA ASP A 62 -4.09 -6.20 -19.46
C ASP A 62 -3.71 -5.00 -18.57
N ARG A 63 -2.69 -4.22 -19.00
CA ARG A 63 -2.09 -3.12 -18.24
C ARG A 63 -1.62 -3.55 -16.85
N ARG A 64 -1.31 -4.83 -16.64
CA ARG A 64 -0.90 -5.34 -15.33
C ARG A 64 0.60 -5.21 -15.16
N VAL A 65 1.05 -4.09 -14.61
CA VAL A 65 2.47 -3.82 -14.38
C VAL A 65 3.02 -4.77 -13.29
N PRO A 66 4.08 -5.55 -13.56
CA PRO A 66 4.65 -6.48 -12.59
C PRO A 66 5.52 -5.74 -11.56
N CYS A 67 4.87 -5.02 -10.64
CA CYS A 67 5.55 -4.27 -9.58
C CYS A 67 6.20 -5.22 -8.58
N TRP A 68 7.43 -4.91 -8.17
CA TRP A 68 8.00 -5.50 -6.97
C TRP A 68 7.35 -4.86 -5.74
N SER A 69 7.03 -5.67 -4.73
CA SER A 69 6.42 -5.21 -3.49
C SER A 69 7.29 -5.54 -2.29
N LYS A 70 7.55 -4.55 -1.44
CA LYS A 70 8.24 -4.74 -0.15
C LYS A 70 7.32 -4.31 0.99
N ARG A 71 7.14 -5.19 1.98
CA ARG A 71 6.41 -4.87 3.22
C ARG A 71 7.41 -4.50 4.31
N VAL A 72 7.19 -3.37 4.96
CA VAL A 72 8.00 -2.85 6.05
C VAL A 72 7.10 -2.69 7.27
N ARG A 73 7.48 -3.26 8.42
CA ARG A 73 6.74 -3.07 9.67
C ARG A 73 6.75 -1.59 10.03
N LYS A 74 5.61 -1.01 10.38
CA LYS A 74 5.62 0.29 11.04
C LYS A 74 6.30 0.12 12.38
N GLU A 75 7.41 0.83 12.58
CA GLU A 75 8.04 0.89 13.89
C GLU A 75 7.04 1.55 14.84
N GLY A 76 6.64 0.80 15.88
CA GLY A 76 5.68 1.27 16.86
C GLY A 76 6.16 2.59 17.43
N SER A 77 5.32 3.61 17.39
CA SER A 77 5.58 4.84 18.12
C SER A 77 5.58 4.47 19.60
N GLU A 78 6.77 4.18 20.16
CA GLU A 78 6.92 4.05 21.61
C GLU A 78 6.54 5.41 22.19
N ALA A 79 5.32 5.46 22.72
CA ALA A 79 4.89 6.49 23.63
C ALA A 79 5.86 6.44 24.82
N ASN A 80 6.88 7.31 24.79
CA ASN A 80 7.65 7.65 25.97
C ASN A 80 6.70 8.36 26.94
N GLY A 81 5.97 7.56 27.71
CA GLY A 81 5.23 7.99 28.88
C GLY A 81 6.23 8.46 29.93
N LEU A 82 6.13 9.76 30.25
CA LEU A 82 6.75 10.42 31.40
C LEU A 82 6.37 9.77 32.73
#